data_AF-A0A3P1W0R9-F1
#
_entry.id   AF-A0A3P1W0R9-F1
#
_cell.length_a   1.000
_cell.length_b   1.000
_cell.length_c   1.000
_cell.angle_alpha   90.00
_cell.angle_beta   90.00
_cell.angle_gamma   90.00
#
_symmetry.space_group_name_H-M   'P 1'
#
loop_
_entity.id
_entity.type
_entity.pdbx_description
1 polymer ?
#
loop_
_entity_poly.entity_id
_entity_poly.type
_entity_poly.pdbx_seq_one_letter_code
_entity_poly.pdbx_strand_id
1 'polypeptide(L)'
;MHNPWGPGEAATDATAARGAPHIWPVGALCLAIGDALQARFGAVAVEGEISSLTQAGSGHWYFTLKDAQGQLRCAMFRRAASLLGFTPREGERVVVQGRVGVYGARGDLQLVVEHMRRAGLGQLYEQFLRLKDALQQEGLFDTARKRTPVAVPRGVAVVTSPNAAALRDVISALRRRAPHVPVLLAPALVQG
;
A
#
# COMPACT_ATOMS: atom_id res chain seq x y z
N MET A 1 76.62 -13.52 35.44
CA MET A 1 76.05 -13.68 36.81
C MET A 1 74.63 -13.13 36.77
N HIS A 2 73.66 -13.92 37.25
CA HIS A 2 72.27 -13.61 37.62
C HIS A 2 71.24 -13.21 36.52
N ASN A 3 70.29 -14.13 36.30
CA ASN A 3 68.92 -13.93 35.77
C ASN A 3 67.99 -13.86 37.00
N PRO A 4 66.84 -13.13 37.06
CA PRO A 4 65.53 -13.76 36.73
C PRO A 4 64.31 -12.82 36.39
N TRP A 5 63.17 -13.40 35.94
CA TRP A 5 61.78 -12.85 35.76
C TRP A 5 61.55 -11.98 34.49
N GLY A 6 60.56 -12.14 33.59
CA GLY A 6 59.29 -12.87 33.45
C GLY A 6 58.39 -12.03 32.50
N PRO A 7 57.49 -12.58 31.66
CA PRO A 7 56.88 -11.85 30.53
C PRO A 7 55.77 -10.90 30.99
N GLY A 8 55.91 -9.61 30.72
CA GLY A 8 54.87 -8.60 30.92
C GLY A 8 54.04 -8.45 29.65
N GLU A 9 52.90 -9.13 29.63
CA GLU A 9 51.79 -8.98 28.70
C GLU A 9 51.36 -7.51 28.63
N ALA A 10 51.83 -6.80 27.60
CA ALA A 10 51.30 -5.48 27.25
C ALA A 10 49.95 -5.68 26.56
N ALA A 11 48.93 -5.98 27.37
CA ALA A 11 47.56 -5.66 27.01
C ALA A 11 47.50 -4.12 26.89
N THR A 12 47.72 -3.61 25.68
CA THR A 12 47.51 -2.20 25.35
C THR A 12 46.04 -1.89 25.58
N ASP A 13 45.83 -1.30 26.74
CA ASP A 13 44.67 -0.63 27.26
C ASP A 13 43.84 0.08 26.17
N ALA A 14 42.82 -0.61 25.67
CA ALA A 14 41.73 -0.01 24.92
C ALA A 14 40.73 0.63 25.89
N THR A 15 41.20 1.46 26.83
CA THR A 15 40.32 2.30 27.64
C THR A 15 39.89 3.49 26.80
N ALA A 16 38.73 3.32 26.18
CA ALA A 16 37.92 4.32 25.54
C ALA A 16 38.01 5.69 26.24
N ALA A 17 38.40 6.70 25.46
CA ALA A 17 38.21 8.09 25.80
C ALA A 17 36.71 8.34 26.07
N ARG A 18 36.31 8.28 27.34
CA ARG A 18 34.99 8.71 27.81
C ARG A 18 34.96 10.23 27.79
N GLY A 19 34.72 10.79 26.61
CA GLY A 19 34.37 12.20 26.45
C GLY A 19 33.12 12.52 27.28
N ALA A 20 33.05 13.75 27.79
CA ALA A 20 31.89 14.24 28.54
C ALA A 20 30.58 13.97 27.76
N PRO A 21 29.49 13.59 28.45
CA PRO A 21 28.22 13.30 27.78
C PRO A 21 27.76 14.52 26.99
N HIS A 22 27.46 14.33 25.71
CA HIS A 22 26.96 15.39 24.85
C HIS A 22 25.55 15.80 25.31
N ILE A 23 25.39 17.07 25.73
CA ILE A 23 24.12 17.62 26.20
C ILE A 23 23.35 18.17 25.00
N TRP A 24 22.22 17.55 24.67
CA TRP A 24 21.36 17.99 23.58
C TRP A 24 20.31 19.01 24.03
N PRO A 25 20.09 20.10 23.28
CA PRO A 25 18.86 20.88 23.36
C PRO A 25 17.65 20.00 22.95
N VAL A 26 16.51 20.13 23.66
CA VAL A 26 15.32 19.27 23.44
C VAL A 26 14.89 19.26 21.97
N GLY A 27 14.74 20.43 21.35
CA GLY A 27 14.35 20.53 19.94
C GLY A 27 15.36 19.92 18.97
N ALA A 28 16.66 20.06 19.26
CA ALA A 28 17.73 19.47 18.45
C ALA A 28 17.70 17.93 18.52
N LEU A 29 17.44 17.37 19.71
CA LEU A 29 17.29 15.92 19.86
C LEU A 29 16.06 15.39 19.12
N CYS A 30 14.92 16.07 19.21
CA CYS A 30 13.70 15.68 18.48
C CYS A 30 13.92 15.67 16.96
N LEU A 31 14.61 16.67 16.43
CA LEU A 31 14.97 16.73 15.00
C LEU A 31 15.89 15.56 14.64
N ALA A 32 16.95 15.32 15.42
CA ALA A 32 17.88 14.22 15.17
C ALA A 32 17.20 12.84 15.20
N ILE A 33 16.24 12.62 16.10
CA ILE A 33 15.42 11.39 16.13
C ILE A 33 14.57 11.28 14.88
N GLY A 34 13.91 12.37 14.47
CA GLY A 34 13.13 12.42 13.23
C GLY A 34 13.96 12.07 12.01
N ASP A 35 15.16 12.65 11.89
CA ASP A 35 16.09 12.38 10.79
C ASP A 35 16.57 10.92 10.79
N ALA A 36 16.86 10.36 11.98
CA ALA A 36 17.26 8.96 12.11
C ALA A 36 16.13 7.99 11.72
N LEU A 37 14.89 8.27 12.13
CA LEU A 37 13.72 7.47 11.73
C LEU A 37 13.52 7.52 10.22
N GLN A 38 13.60 8.72 9.65
CA GLN A 38 13.44 8.93 8.22
C GLN A 38 14.52 8.21 7.41
N ALA A 39 15.78 8.27 7.85
CA ALA A 39 16.88 7.56 7.22
C ALA A 39 16.74 6.04 7.31
N ARG A 40 16.19 5.52 8.42
CA ARG A 40 16.07 4.09 8.68
C ARG A 40 14.90 3.42 7.96
N PHE A 41 13.76 4.11 7.88
CA PHE A 41 12.50 3.52 7.45
C PHE A 41 11.98 4.09 6.12
N GLY A 42 12.30 5.34 5.78
CA GLY A 42 11.76 5.99 4.59
C GLY A 42 10.23 5.97 4.54
N ALA A 43 9.67 5.56 3.40
CA ALA A 43 8.22 5.33 3.27
C ALA A 43 7.87 3.90 3.73
N VAL A 44 6.89 3.80 4.63
CA VAL A 44 6.43 2.52 5.20
C VAL A 44 4.96 2.27 4.88
N ALA A 45 4.58 0.99 4.86
CA ALA A 45 3.19 0.56 4.84
C ALA A 45 2.82 -0.06 6.19
N VAL A 46 1.69 0.35 6.77
CA VAL A 46 1.23 -0.10 8.09
C VAL A 46 -0.22 -0.55 7.97
N GLU A 47 -0.52 -1.76 8.48
CA GLU A 47 -1.89 -2.24 8.64
C GLU A 47 -2.34 -2.05 10.08
N GLY A 48 -3.57 -1.61 10.29
CA GLY A 48 -4.16 -1.49 11.62
C GLY A 48 -5.64 -1.15 11.57
N GLU A 49 -6.27 -1.19 12.74
CA GLU A 49 -7.63 -0.70 12.94
C GLU A 49 -7.60 0.79 13.25
N ILE A 50 -8.49 1.55 12.63
CA ILE A 50 -8.65 2.98 12.92
C ILE A 50 -9.39 3.17 14.24
N SER A 51 -8.83 4.02 15.11
CA SER A 51 -9.51 4.55 16.30
C SER A 51 -9.35 6.06 16.41
N SER A 52 -10.26 6.71 17.14
CA SER A 52 -10.21 8.15 17.44
C SER A 52 -10.13 9.01 16.16
N LEU A 53 -10.89 8.65 15.13
CA LEU A 53 -10.87 9.35 13.84
C LEU A 53 -11.53 10.74 13.99
N THR A 54 -10.78 11.77 13.66
CA THR A 54 -11.22 13.17 13.71
C THR A 54 -10.89 13.87 12.40
N GLN A 55 -11.90 14.45 11.75
CA GLN A 55 -11.72 15.35 10.61
C GLN A 55 -11.71 16.80 11.12
N ALA A 56 -10.57 17.48 10.98
CA ALA A 56 -10.45 18.89 11.32
C ALA A 56 -11.16 19.77 10.27
N GLY A 57 -11.60 20.97 10.68
CA GLY A 57 -12.23 21.95 9.77
C GLY A 57 -11.36 22.38 8.58
N SER A 58 -10.04 22.19 8.67
CA SER A 58 -9.10 22.40 7.55
C SER A 58 -9.13 21.29 6.49
N GLY A 59 -9.86 20.19 6.75
CA GLY A 59 -9.88 18.99 5.90
C GLY A 59 -8.73 18.01 6.17
N HIS A 60 -7.93 18.22 7.22
CA HIS A 60 -6.96 17.23 7.71
C HIS A 60 -7.63 16.16 8.55
N TRP A 61 -7.14 14.94 8.45
CA TRP A 61 -7.67 13.81 9.21
C TRP A 61 -6.61 13.37 10.21
N TYR A 62 -7.02 13.22 11.46
CA TYR A 62 -6.19 12.71 12.54
C TYR A 62 -6.85 11.45 13.07
N PHE A 63 -6.07 10.39 13.22
CA PHE A 63 -6.56 9.12 13.73
C PHE A 63 -5.42 8.34 14.34
N THR A 64 -5.74 7.29 15.07
CA THR A 64 -4.76 6.33 15.58
C THR A 64 -4.96 5.02 14.85
N LEU A 65 -3.87 4.39 14.42
CA LEU A 65 -3.88 2.99 14.01
C LEU A 65 -3.47 2.13 15.19
N LYS A 66 -4.23 1.08 15.48
CA LYS A 66 -3.94 0.13 16.55
C LYS A 66 -3.95 -1.30 16.04
N ASP A 67 -3.18 -2.14 16.72
CA ASP A 67 -3.22 -3.60 16.61
C ASP A 67 -3.20 -4.23 18.01
N ALA A 68 -2.86 -5.53 18.11
CA ALA A 68 -2.80 -6.23 19.39
C ALA A 68 -1.58 -5.85 20.25
N GLN A 69 -0.56 -5.21 19.68
CA GLN A 69 0.74 -4.95 20.32
C GLN A 69 1.00 -3.47 20.56
N GLY A 70 0.32 -2.57 19.84
CA GLY A 70 0.53 -1.15 20.00
C GLY A 70 -0.43 -0.27 19.22
N GLN A 71 -0.12 1.03 19.27
CA GLN A 71 -0.88 2.07 18.58
C GLN A 71 0.06 3.16 18.05
N LEU A 72 -0.31 3.79 16.94
CA LEU A 72 0.46 4.81 16.25
C LEU A 72 -0.45 5.96 15.82
N ARG A 73 -0.09 7.18 16.22
CA ARG A 73 -0.82 8.40 15.78
C ARG A 73 -0.54 8.68 14.32
N CYS A 74 -1.59 8.97 13.58
CA CYS A 74 -1.55 9.22 12.16
C CYS A 74 -2.15 10.59 11.84
N ALA A 75 -1.55 11.28 10.87
CA ALA A 75 -2.11 12.48 10.28
C ALA A 75 -2.15 12.34 8.76
N MET A 76 -3.28 12.69 8.16
CA MET A 76 -3.45 12.71 6.71
C MET A 76 -3.86 14.11 6.29
N PHE A 77 -3.00 14.76 5.49
CA PHE A 77 -3.26 16.11 5.04
C PHE A 77 -4.39 16.16 4.01
N ARG A 78 -5.00 17.33 3.85
CA ARG A 78 -6.21 17.53 3.05
C ARG A 78 -6.03 17.03 1.62
N ARG A 79 -4.87 17.29 1.02
CA ARG A 79 -4.53 16.86 -0.34
C ARG A 79 -4.57 15.34 -0.48
N ALA A 80 -3.99 14.60 0.48
CA ALA A 80 -4.03 13.15 0.48
C ALA A 80 -5.46 12.65 0.76
N ALA A 81 -6.12 13.23 1.78
CA ALA A 81 -7.48 12.84 2.15
C ALA A 81 -8.50 13.05 1.00
N SER A 82 -8.38 14.12 0.22
CA SER A 82 -9.25 14.38 -0.93
C SER A 82 -9.08 13.40 -2.09
N LEU A 83 -7.97 12.66 -2.14
CA LEU A 83 -7.71 11.64 -3.16
C LEU A 83 -8.27 10.26 -2.75
N LEU A 84 -8.79 10.12 -1.53
CA LEU A 84 -9.44 8.89 -1.12
C LEU A 84 -10.76 8.72 -1.84
N GLY A 85 -10.91 7.59 -2.53
CA GLY A 85 -12.19 7.18 -3.12
C GLY A 85 -13.21 6.67 -2.09
N PHE A 86 -12.91 6.75 -0.80
CA PHE A 86 -13.80 6.30 0.28
C PHE A 86 -13.54 7.09 1.58
N THR A 87 -14.54 7.15 2.44
CA THR A 87 -14.44 7.70 3.79
C THR A 87 -14.15 6.56 4.77
N PRO A 88 -12.94 6.45 5.36
CA PRO A 88 -12.68 5.48 6.42
C PRO A 88 -13.54 5.77 7.66
N ARG A 89 -13.81 4.72 8.43
CA ARG A 89 -14.64 4.80 9.64
C ARG A 89 -13.87 4.25 10.84
N GLU A 90 -14.30 4.65 12.03
CA GLU A 90 -13.80 4.09 13.28
C GLU A 90 -14.09 2.58 13.34
N GLY A 91 -13.11 1.79 13.78
CA GLY A 91 -13.14 0.33 13.76
C GLY A 91 -12.82 -0.31 12.40
N GLU A 92 -12.63 0.47 11.32
CA GLU A 92 -12.23 -0.12 10.04
C GLU A 92 -10.75 -0.49 10.05
N ARG A 93 -10.45 -1.69 9.54
CA ARG A 93 -9.08 -2.13 9.29
C ARG A 93 -8.61 -1.59 7.95
N VAL A 94 -7.48 -0.91 7.95
CA VAL A 94 -6.90 -0.25 6.77
C VAL A 94 -5.42 -0.55 6.65
N VAL A 95 -4.90 -0.43 5.43
CA VAL A 95 -3.48 -0.33 5.14
C VAL A 95 -3.18 1.09 4.71
N VAL A 96 -2.30 1.77 5.43
CA VAL A 96 -1.81 3.11 5.11
C VAL A 96 -0.38 3.07 4.60
N GLN A 97 -0.01 4.02 3.76
CA GLN A 97 1.37 4.27 3.37
C GLN A 97 1.74 5.70 3.71
N GLY A 98 2.94 5.89 4.26
CA GLY A 98 3.36 7.19 4.75
C GLY A 98 4.78 7.21 5.28
N ARG A 99 5.16 8.32 5.91
CA ARG A 99 6.48 8.51 6.52
C ARG A 99 6.35 8.67 8.03
N VAL A 100 7.21 7.97 8.76
CA VAL A 100 7.29 8.06 10.22
C VAL A 100 8.17 9.26 10.58
N GLY A 101 7.71 10.07 11.52
CA GLY A 101 8.47 11.20 12.03
C GLY A 101 8.12 11.52 13.47
N VAL A 102 8.76 12.56 13.99
CA VAL A 102 8.50 13.10 15.34
C VAL A 102 7.87 14.47 15.18
N TYR A 103 6.74 14.70 15.84
CA TYR A 103 6.12 16.01 15.90
C TYR A 103 6.89 16.89 16.90
N GLY A 104 7.79 17.73 16.37
CA GLY A 104 8.79 18.45 17.17
C GLY A 104 8.25 19.30 18.33
N ALA A 105 7.01 19.79 18.25
CA ALA A 105 6.41 20.59 19.33
C ALA A 105 6.01 19.77 20.57
N ARG A 106 5.77 18.46 20.42
CA ARG A 106 5.41 17.57 21.54
C ARG A 106 6.35 16.37 21.73
N GLY A 107 7.23 16.11 20.76
CA GLY A 107 8.08 14.91 20.76
C GLY A 107 7.30 13.62 20.45
N ASP A 108 6.04 13.72 20.04
CA ASP A 108 5.20 12.56 19.76
C ASP A 108 5.61 11.89 18.43
N LEU A 109 5.66 10.56 18.42
CA LEU A 109 5.80 9.76 17.21
C LEU A 109 4.52 9.86 16.36
N GLN A 110 4.68 10.12 15.07
CA GLN A 110 3.56 10.30 14.14
C GLN A 110 3.86 9.72 12.76
N LEU A 111 2.85 9.09 12.16
CA LEU A 111 2.86 8.68 10.76
C LEU A 111 2.11 9.72 9.91
N VAL A 112 2.81 10.36 8.98
CA VAL A 112 2.19 11.21 7.97
C VAL A 112 1.74 10.33 6.82
N VAL A 113 0.44 10.13 6.70
CA VAL A 113 -0.19 9.22 5.74
C VAL A 113 -0.40 9.93 4.40
N GLU A 114 0.13 9.32 3.34
CA GLU A 114 0.02 9.80 1.96
C GLU A 114 -1.02 8.99 1.16
N HIS A 115 -1.16 7.69 1.45
CA HIS A 115 -2.15 6.81 0.82
C HIS A 115 -2.83 5.92 1.86
N MET A 116 -4.10 5.58 1.63
CA MET A 116 -4.86 4.65 2.47
C MET A 116 -5.77 3.78 1.61
N ARG A 117 -5.87 2.50 1.97
CA ARG A 117 -6.82 1.54 1.40
C ARG A 117 -7.42 0.67 2.50
N ARG A 118 -8.64 0.15 2.29
CA ARG A 118 -9.23 -0.84 3.20
C ARG A 118 -8.38 -2.12 3.24
N ALA A 119 -8.22 -2.71 4.41
CA ALA A 119 -7.60 -4.02 4.53
C ALA A 119 -8.49 -5.06 3.80
N GLY A 120 -7.87 -6.09 3.20
CA GLY A 120 -8.56 -7.08 2.36
C GLY A 120 -8.55 -6.79 0.85
N LEU A 121 -8.60 -5.52 0.42
CA LEU A 121 -8.39 -5.17 -1.01
C LEU A 121 -7.00 -5.58 -1.53
N GLY A 122 -6.01 -5.59 -0.64
CA GLY A 122 -4.64 -6.03 -0.97
C GLY A 122 -4.56 -7.49 -1.38
N GLN A 123 -5.28 -8.38 -0.67
CA GLN A 123 -5.33 -9.81 -1.06
C GLN A 123 -6.00 -9.99 -2.42
N LEU A 124 -7.10 -9.28 -2.69
CA LEU A 124 -7.76 -9.33 -3.99
C LEU A 124 -6.83 -8.82 -5.10
N TYR A 125 -6.09 -7.74 -4.84
CA TYR A 125 -5.12 -7.18 -5.78
C TYR A 125 -3.92 -8.09 -6.02
N GLU A 126 -3.39 -8.73 -4.97
CA GLU A 126 -2.34 -9.75 -5.09
C GLU A 126 -2.81 -10.97 -5.89
N GLN A 127 -4.03 -11.45 -5.64
CA GLN A 127 -4.64 -12.55 -6.41
C GLN A 127 -4.81 -12.15 -7.88
N PHE A 128 -5.26 -10.92 -8.13
CA PHE A 128 -5.34 -10.37 -9.48
C PHE A 128 -3.98 -10.32 -10.17
N LEU A 129 -2.93 -9.82 -9.49
CA LEU A 129 -1.58 -9.78 -10.04
C LEU A 129 -1.03 -11.19 -10.35
N ARG A 130 -1.20 -12.14 -9.42
CA ARG A 130 -0.80 -13.54 -9.64
C ARG A 130 -1.52 -14.16 -10.83
N LEU A 131 -2.83 -13.95 -10.96
CA LEU A 131 -3.61 -14.45 -12.08
C LEU A 131 -3.18 -13.79 -13.39
N LYS A 132 -2.95 -12.47 -13.39
CA LYS A 132 -2.47 -11.74 -14.57
C LYS A 132 -1.12 -12.28 -15.04
N ASP A 133 -0.18 -12.49 -14.13
CA ASP A 133 1.15 -13.03 -14.45
C ASP A 133 1.05 -14.47 -14.98
N ALA A 134 0.22 -15.32 -14.38
CA ALA A 134 -0.01 -16.69 -14.87
C ALA A 134 -0.56 -16.68 -16.31
N LEU A 135 -1.61 -15.88 -16.57
CA LEU A 135 -2.20 -15.75 -17.91
C LEU A 135 -1.23 -15.10 -18.92
N GLN A 136 -0.31 -14.23 -18.45
CA GLN A 136 0.79 -13.69 -19.25
C GLN A 136 1.81 -14.76 -19.63
N GLN A 137 2.19 -15.62 -18.68
CA GLN A 137 3.11 -16.74 -18.92
C GLN A 137 2.52 -17.79 -19.87
N GLU A 138 1.20 -18.02 -19.80
CA GLU A 138 0.47 -18.85 -20.77
C GLU A 138 0.44 -18.24 -22.19
N GLY A 139 0.90 -17.00 -22.34
CA GLY A 139 0.96 -16.27 -23.61
C GLY A 139 -0.41 -15.80 -24.09
N LEU A 140 -1.43 -15.77 -23.24
CA LEU A 140 -2.80 -15.42 -23.64
C LEU A 140 -2.95 -13.96 -24.07
N PHE A 141 -2.02 -13.10 -23.65
CA PHE A 141 -1.97 -11.69 -24.04
C PHE A 141 -1.00 -11.39 -25.19
N ASP A 142 -0.32 -12.40 -25.73
CA ASP A 142 0.63 -12.22 -26.82
C ASP A 142 -0.07 -11.66 -28.07
N THR A 143 0.47 -10.57 -28.61
CA THR A 143 -0.06 -9.94 -29.82
C THR A 143 0.06 -10.86 -31.03
N ALA A 144 1.05 -11.76 -31.06
CA ALA A 144 1.18 -12.76 -32.11
C ALA A 144 0.01 -13.77 -32.15
N ARG A 145 -0.72 -13.95 -31.04
CA ARG A 145 -1.94 -14.79 -31.01
C ARG A 145 -3.18 -14.07 -31.52
N LYS A 146 -3.16 -12.76 -31.69
CA LYS A 146 -4.32 -12.02 -32.21
C LYS A 146 -4.55 -12.42 -33.66
N ARG A 147 -5.74 -12.95 -33.92
CA ARG A 147 -6.21 -13.25 -35.27
C ARG A 147 -6.86 -12.02 -35.87
N THR A 148 -6.61 -11.77 -37.15
CA THR A 148 -7.30 -10.71 -37.89
C THR A 148 -8.81 -10.96 -37.84
N PRO A 149 -9.62 -9.98 -37.43
CA PRO A 149 -11.07 -10.12 -37.45
C PRO A 149 -11.56 -10.39 -38.86
N VAL A 150 -12.45 -11.38 -39.02
CA VAL A 150 -13.11 -11.64 -40.30
C VAL A 150 -14.13 -10.54 -40.54
N ALA A 151 -14.20 -10.02 -41.77
CA ALA A 151 -15.11 -8.93 -42.13
C ALA A 151 -16.59 -9.27 -41.86
N VAL A 152 -16.97 -10.55 -42.02
CA VAL A 152 -18.31 -11.06 -41.73
C VAL A 152 -18.20 -12.23 -40.75
N PRO A 153 -18.54 -12.02 -39.45
CA PRO A 153 -18.50 -13.10 -38.47
C PRO A 153 -19.66 -14.08 -38.70
N ARG A 154 -19.36 -15.39 -38.62
CA ARG A 154 -20.37 -16.46 -38.69
C ARG A 154 -21.23 -16.57 -37.42
N GLY A 155 -20.80 -15.92 -36.34
CA GLY A 155 -21.44 -15.91 -35.04
C GLY A 155 -20.64 -15.08 -34.06
N VAL A 156 -21.30 -14.56 -33.02
CA VAL A 156 -20.67 -13.76 -31.96
C VAL A 156 -20.93 -14.44 -30.63
N ALA A 157 -19.86 -14.77 -29.91
CA ALA A 157 -19.96 -15.21 -28.52
C ALA A 157 -19.88 -14.00 -27.59
N VAL A 158 -20.85 -13.89 -26.68
CA VAL A 158 -20.90 -12.85 -25.65
C VAL A 158 -20.63 -13.51 -24.31
N VAL A 159 -19.54 -13.13 -23.66
CA VAL A 159 -19.16 -13.62 -22.33
C VAL A 159 -19.61 -12.60 -21.30
N THR A 160 -20.72 -12.86 -20.59
CA THR A 160 -21.28 -11.93 -19.60
C THR A 160 -22.30 -12.63 -18.69
N SER A 161 -22.79 -11.93 -17.66
CA SER A 161 -23.89 -12.43 -16.83
C SER A 161 -25.22 -12.41 -17.61
N PRO A 162 -26.08 -13.44 -17.51
CA PRO A 162 -27.40 -13.46 -18.13
C PRO A 162 -28.29 -12.28 -17.72
N ASN A 163 -28.05 -11.71 -16.53
CA ASN A 163 -28.83 -10.60 -15.98
C ASN A 163 -28.20 -9.23 -16.23
N ALA A 164 -27.06 -9.14 -16.92
CA ALA A 164 -26.39 -7.87 -17.16
C ALA A 164 -27.21 -6.97 -18.10
N ALA A 165 -27.38 -5.69 -17.75
CA ALA A 165 -28.03 -4.70 -18.61
C ALA A 165 -27.32 -4.61 -19.99
N ALA A 166 -25.98 -4.68 -19.98
CA ALA A 166 -25.15 -4.67 -21.17
C ALA A 166 -25.46 -5.81 -22.16
N LEU A 167 -25.95 -6.97 -21.69
CA LEU A 167 -26.34 -8.07 -22.59
C LEU A 167 -27.52 -7.66 -23.46
N ARG A 168 -28.49 -6.93 -22.89
CA ARG A 168 -29.67 -6.45 -23.63
C ARG A 168 -29.26 -5.45 -24.72
N ASP A 169 -28.32 -4.56 -24.40
CA ASP A 169 -27.82 -3.57 -25.36
C ASP A 169 -27.08 -4.24 -26.53
N VAL A 170 -26.22 -5.21 -26.24
CA VAL A 170 -25.50 -5.99 -27.26
C VAL A 170 -26.48 -6.75 -28.16
N ILE A 171 -27.46 -7.44 -27.57
CA ILE A 171 -28.47 -8.19 -28.34
C ILE A 171 -29.32 -7.24 -29.20
N SER A 172 -29.76 -6.10 -28.64
CA SER A 172 -30.56 -5.12 -29.35
C SER A 172 -29.79 -4.52 -30.55
N ALA A 173 -28.53 -4.14 -30.33
CA ALA A 173 -27.66 -3.62 -31.37
C ALA A 173 -27.40 -4.66 -32.48
N LEU A 174 -27.14 -5.92 -32.13
CA LEU A 174 -26.91 -7.01 -33.08
C LEU A 174 -28.17 -7.34 -33.88
N ARG A 175 -29.35 -7.41 -33.25
CA ARG A 175 -30.62 -7.62 -33.96
C ARG A 175 -30.91 -6.52 -34.97
N ARG A 176 -30.58 -5.27 -34.65
CA ARG A 176 -30.79 -4.13 -35.56
C ARG A 176 -29.79 -4.10 -36.71
N ARG A 177 -28.51 -4.39 -36.47
CA ARG A 177 -27.43 -4.20 -37.45
C ARG A 177 -27.03 -5.45 -38.21
N ALA A 178 -27.18 -6.63 -37.61
CA ALA A 178 -26.74 -7.91 -38.15
C ALA A 178 -27.62 -9.08 -37.65
N PRO A 179 -28.94 -9.07 -37.94
CA PRO A 179 -29.89 -10.06 -37.42
C PRO A 179 -29.60 -11.51 -37.86
N HIS A 180 -28.84 -11.68 -38.94
CA HIS A 180 -28.43 -12.97 -39.49
C HIS A 180 -27.24 -13.60 -38.74
N VAL A 181 -26.60 -12.88 -37.82
CA VAL A 181 -25.44 -13.39 -37.06
C VAL A 181 -25.94 -14.05 -35.78
N PRO A 182 -25.71 -15.36 -35.59
CA PRO A 182 -26.10 -16.05 -34.37
C PRO A 182 -25.28 -15.56 -33.17
N VAL A 183 -25.96 -15.42 -32.02
CA VAL A 183 -25.34 -14.98 -30.77
C VAL A 183 -25.30 -16.14 -29.79
N LEU A 184 -24.11 -16.47 -29.30
CA LEU A 184 -23.90 -17.46 -28.25
C LEU A 184 -23.66 -16.74 -26.93
N LEU A 185 -24.45 -17.02 -25.90
CA LEU A 185 -24.18 -16.52 -24.56
C LEU A 185 -23.30 -17.55 -23.82
N ALA A 186 -22.13 -17.10 -23.37
CA ALA A 186 -21.28 -17.83 -22.44
C ALA A 186 -21.40 -17.18 -21.05
N PRO A 187 -22.16 -17.77 -20.12
CA PRO A 187 -22.41 -17.17 -18.81
C PRO A 187 -21.12 -17.00 -18.03
N ALA A 188 -20.86 -15.79 -17.54
CA ALA A 188 -19.73 -15.49 -16.69
C ALA A 188 -20.14 -14.53 -15.56
N LEU A 189 -19.53 -14.70 -14.39
CA LEU A 189 -19.62 -13.71 -13.32
C LEU A 189 -18.86 -12.47 -13.75
N VAL A 190 -19.55 -11.34 -13.80
CA VAL A 190 -18.98 -10.04 -14.12
C VAL A 190 -19.24 -9.09 -12.96
N GLN A 191 -18.26 -8.26 -12.63
CA GLN A 191 -18.51 -7.13 -11.74
C GLN A 191 -19.26 -6.07 -12.53
N GLY A 192 -20.49 -5.78 -12.10
CA GLY A 192 -21.37 -4.76 -12.66
C GLY A 192 -22.19 -4.13 -11.56
#